data_AF-A0A7V4T4U5-F1
#
_entry.id   AF-A0A7V4T4U5-F1
#
_cell.length_a   1.000
_cell.length_b   1.000
_cell.length_c   1.000
_cell.angle_alpha   90.00
_cell.angle_beta   90.00
_cell.angle_gamma   90.00
#
_symmetry.space_group_name_H-M   'P 1'
#
loop_
_entity.id
_entity.type
_entity.pdbx_description
1 polymer ?
#
loop_
_entity_poly.entity_id
_entity_poly.type
_entity_poly.pdbx_seq_one_letter_code
_entity_poly.pdbx_strand_id
1 'polypeptide(L)'
;MAADVLILTSRPDAAAAWRSALAERGYQAALAPWQAGHWLERDDVAEASVVVLHSERVDDVELAEIRALRERGSLLGVVIIGHGDIESRVRALNAGADACLAADAST
;
A
#
# COMPACT_ATOMS: atom_id res chain seq x y z
N MET A 1 18.06 -8.74 -1.20
CA MET A 1 16.83 -9.50 -1.52
C MET A 1 15.71 -8.51 -1.53
N ALA A 2 14.97 -8.45 -2.63
CA ALA A 2 13.78 -7.61 -2.76
C ALA A 2 12.74 -8.02 -1.71
N ALA A 3 12.00 -7.05 -1.16
CA ALA A 3 10.91 -7.36 -0.24
C ALA A 3 9.72 -7.91 -1.02
N ASP A 4 9.09 -8.98 -0.53
CA ASP A 4 7.83 -9.49 -1.10
C ASP A 4 6.71 -8.44 -0.93
N VAL A 5 6.74 -7.72 0.20
CA VAL A 5 5.75 -6.72 0.57
C VAL A 5 6.44 -5.40 0.91
N LEU A 6 6.09 -4.33 0.21
CA LEU A 6 6.50 -2.97 0.54
C LEU A 6 5.34 -2.22 1.18
N ILE A 7 5.51 -1.74 2.41
CA ILE A 7 4.50 -0.92 3.09
C ILE A 7 4.96 0.53 3.06
N LEU A 8 4.21 1.36 2.33
CA LEU A 8 4.38 2.80 2.25
C LEU A 8 3.45 3.46 3.27
N THR A 9 4.00 4.15 4.26
CA THR A 9 3.22 4.62 5.42
C THR A 9 3.67 5.99 5.90
N SER A 10 2.71 6.83 6.33
CA SER A 10 2.98 8.04 7.11
C SER A 10 3.06 7.77 8.62
N ARG A 11 2.65 6.57 9.06
CA ARG A 11 2.64 6.11 10.47
C ARG A 11 3.54 4.88 10.61
N PRO A 12 4.87 5.03 10.74
CA PRO A 12 5.79 3.91 10.76
C PRO A 12 5.58 2.98 11.95
N ASP A 13 5.19 3.50 13.11
CA ASP A 13 4.97 2.70 14.32
C ASP A 13 3.80 1.72 14.17
N ALA A 14 2.68 2.18 13.61
CA ALA A 14 1.52 1.33 13.32
C ALA A 14 1.88 0.25 12.28
N ALA A 15 2.65 0.61 11.25
CA ALA A 15 3.06 -0.32 10.21
C ALA A 15 4.13 -1.33 10.68
N ALA A 16 4.90 -1.00 11.73
CA ALA A 16 5.90 -1.91 12.29
C ALA A 16 5.27 -3.19 12.85
N ALA A 17 4.08 -3.09 13.46
CA ALA A 17 3.32 -4.26 13.91
C ALA A 17 2.94 -5.18 12.73
N TRP A 18 2.49 -4.60 11.60
CA TRP A 18 2.16 -5.36 10.40
C TRP A 18 3.38 -6.03 9.77
N ARG A 19 4.51 -5.31 9.72
CA ARG A 19 5.77 -5.89 9.24
C ARG A 19 6.15 -7.13 10.06
N SER A 20 6.06 -7.05 11.38
CA SER A 20 6.35 -8.19 12.27
C SER A 20 5.37 -9.35 12.02
N ALA A 21 4.07 -9.08 11.95
CA ALA A 21 3.06 -10.11 11.69
C ALA A 21 3.19 -10.77 10.31
N LEU A 22 3.67 -10.04 9.30
CA LEU A 22 3.99 -10.59 7.98
C LEU A 22 5.26 -11.46 8.03
N ALA A 23 6.29 -11.02 8.76
CA ALA A 23 7.52 -11.78 8.93
C ALA A 23 7.29 -13.11 9.69
N GLU A 24 6.42 -13.11 10.70
CA GLU A 24 6.00 -14.34 11.41
C GLU A 24 5.32 -15.37 10.48
N ARG A 25 4.72 -14.90 9.39
CA ARG A 25 4.10 -15.74 8.35
C ARG A 25 5.07 -16.09 7.20
N GLY A 26 6.34 -15.67 7.31
CA GLY A 26 7.39 -15.97 6.34
C GLY A 26 7.52 -14.97 5.20
N TYR A 27 6.78 -13.86 5.21
CA TYR A 27 6.91 -12.81 4.19
C TYR A 27 8.04 -11.84 4.51
N GLN A 28 8.76 -11.39 3.48
CA GLN A 28 9.72 -10.31 3.61
C GLN A 28 9.03 -8.97 3.42
N ALA A 29 8.77 -8.27 4.53
CA ALA A 29 8.12 -6.95 4.51
C ALA A 29 9.12 -5.82 4.79
N ALA A 30 9.12 -4.79 3.94
CA ALA A 30 9.86 -3.55 4.13
C ALA A 30 8.91 -2.39 4.47
N LEU A 31 9.40 -1.43 5.26
CA LEU A 31 8.72 -0.17 5.51
C LEU A 31 9.44 0.95 4.76
N ALA A 32 8.68 1.81 4.11
CA ALA A 32 9.18 3.04 3.55
C ALA A 32 8.20 4.19 3.84
N PRO A 33 8.69 5.43 3.94
CA PRO A 33 7.84 6.58 4.17
C PRO A 33 6.91 6.81 2.97
N TRP A 34 5.63 7.07 3.26
CA TRP A 34 4.69 7.57 2.26
C TRP A 34 5.04 9.03 1.91
N GLN A 35 5.27 9.30 0.63
CA GLN A 35 5.49 10.65 0.11
C GLN A 35 4.69 10.82 -1.17
N ALA A 36 3.53 11.46 -1.07
CA ALA A 36 2.64 11.72 -2.21
C ALA A 36 3.42 12.29 -3.41
N GLY A 37 3.17 11.76 -4.61
CA GLY A 37 3.80 12.20 -5.85
C GLY A 37 5.21 11.68 -6.12
N HIS A 38 5.88 11.01 -5.17
CA HIS A 38 7.29 10.61 -5.32
C HIS A 38 7.59 9.15 -5.05
N TRP A 39 6.66 8.41 -4.45
CA TRP A 39 6.92 7.03 -4.06
C TRP A 39 6.93 6.07 -5.26
N LEU A 40 6.23 6.40 -6.35
CA LEU A 40 6.14 5.55 -7.54
C LEU A 40 7.50 5.35 -8.23
N GLU A 41 8.40 6.32 -8.20
CA GLU A 41 9.68 6.26 -8.91
C GLU A 41 10.74 5.40 -8.20
N ARG A 42 10.44 4.88 -7.02
CA ARG A 42 11.41 4.13 -6.21
C ARG A 42 11.65 2.73 -6.76
N ASP A 43 12.91 2.29 -6.69
CA ASP A 43 13.31 0.94 -7.13
C ASP A 43 12.65 -0.16 -6.30
N ASP A 44 12.44 0.07 -4.99
CA ASP A 44 11.81 -0.90 -4.08
C ASP A 44 10.34 -1.20 -4.44
N VAL A 45 9.64 -0.26 -5.06
CA VAL A 45 8.28 -0.45 -5.58
C VAL A 45 8.28 -1.39 -6.79
N ALA A 46 9.28 -1.30 -7.66
CA ALA A 46 9.38 -2.14 -8.85
C ALA A 46 9.77 -3.58 -8.52
N GLU A 47 10.48 -3.79 -7.40
CA GLU A 47 10.94 -5.10 -6.96
C GLU A 47 9.91 -5.83 -6.07
N ALA A 48 8.94 -5.11 -5.49
CA ALA A 48 7.94 -5.69 -4.61
C ALA A 48 6.91 -6.54 -5.37
N SER A 49 6.38 -7.58 -4.73
CA SER A 49 5.24 -8.34 -5.25
C SER A 49 3.90 -7.73 -4.81
N VAL A 50 3.89 -7.09 -3.64
CA VAL A 50 2.73 -6.37 -3.10
C VAL A 50 3.18 -5.02 -2.55
N VAL A 51 2.44 -3.97 -2.88
CA VAL A 51 2.60 -2.64 -2.28
C VAL A 51 1.37 -2.34 -1.43
N VAL A 52 1.61 -2.03 -0.16
CA VAL A 52 0.60 -1.59 0.80
C VAL A 52 0.72 -0.08 0.97
N LEU A 53 -0.30 0.65 0.54
CA LEU A 53 -0.44 2.10 0.68
C LEU A 53 -1.20 2.37 1.99
N HIS A 54 -0.51 2.82 3.03
CA HIS A 54 -1.09 3.14 4.32
C HIS A 54 -1.24 4.65 4.48
N SER A 55 -2.47 5.11 4.32
CA SER A 55 -2.88 6.51 4.47
C SER A 55 -3.92 6.67 5.58
N GLU A 56 -4.18 7.91 5.99
CA GLU A 56 -5.26 8.18 6.95
C GLU A 56 -6.61 7.94 6.26
N ARG A 57 -6.77 8.46 5.04
CA ARG A 57 -7.94 8.25 4.21
C ARG A 57 -7.59 7.59 2.89
N VAL A 58 -8.48 6.74 2.38
CA VAL A 58 -8.35 6.14 1.04
C VAL A 58 -8.26 7.23 -0.04
N ASP A 59 -8.95 8.36 0.16
CA ASP A 59 -8.94 9.49 -0.78
C ASP A 59 -7.60 10.25 -0.84
N ASP A 60 -6.71 10.04 0.13
CA ASP A 60 -5.37 10.67 0.14
C ASP A 60 -4.43 10.00 -0.88
N VAL A 61 -4.80 8.82 -1.38
CA VAL A 61 -4.07 8.12 -2.45
C VAL A 61 -4.62 8.58 -3.79
N GLU A 62 -3.76 9.17 -4.62
CA GLU A 62 -4.18 9.65 -5.92
C GLU A 62 -4.53 8.48 -6.86
N LEU A 63 -5.73 8.51 -7.45
CA LEU A 63 -6.17 7.46 -8.38
C LEU A 63 -5.22 7.30 -9.59
N ALA A 64 -4.54 8.38 -9.98
CA ALA A 64 -3.54 8.35 -11.04
C ALA A 64 -2.31 7.50 -10.67
N GLU A 65 -1.88 7.55 -9.41
CA GLU A 65 -0.76 6.74 -8.90
C GLU A 65 -1.13 5.25 -8.87
N ILE A 66 -2.36 4.92 -8.46
CA ILE A 66 -2.87 3.53 -8.47
C ILE A 66 -2.87 2.97 -9.90
N ARG A 67 -3.33 3.77 -10.88
CA ARG A 67 -3.32 3.37 -12.30
C ARG A 67 -1.90 3.17 -12.81
N ALA A 68 -1.00 4.09 -12.49
CA ALA A 68 0.39 4.01 -12.92
C ALA A 68 1.11 2.78 -12.34
N LEU A 69 0.80 2.38 -11.10
CA LEU A 69 1.27 1.10 -10.56
C LEU A 69 0.77 -0.08 -11.38
N ARG A 70 -0.53 -0.10 -11.70
CA ARG A 70 -1.15 -1.20 -12.44
C ARG A 70 -0.54 -1.35 -13.84
N GLU A 71 -0.21 -0.24 -14.47
CA GLU A 71 0.42 -0.22 -15.80
C GLU A 71 1.87 -0.71 -15.79
N ARG A 72 2.59 -0.60 -14.66
CA ARG A 72 3.98 -1.05 -14.53
C ARG A 72 4.16 -2.56 -14.49
N GLY A 73 3.14 -3.32 -14.06
CA GLY A 73 3.25 -4.78 -14.04
C GLY A 73 1.98 -5.47 -13.57
N SER A 74 1.50 -6.44 -14.36
CA SER A 74 0.23 -7.13 -14.08
C SER A 74 0.22 -8.00 -12.82
N LEU A 75 1.41 -8.32 -12.28
CA LEU A 75 1.60 -9.19 -11.12
C LEU A 75 1.73 -8.44 -9.80
N LEU A 76 1.83 -7.10 -9.84
CA LEU A 76 1.96 -6.29 -8.63
C LEU A 76 0.59 -6.19 -7.95
N GLY A 77 0.50 -6.66 -6.71
CA GLY A 77 -0.67 -6.46 -5.86
C GLY A 77 -0.65 -5.07 -5.21
N VAL A 78 -1.77 -4.35 -5.24
CA VAL A 78 -1.92 -3.02 -4.65
C VAL A 78 -2.99 -3.06 -3.57
N VAL A 79 -2.60 -2.84 -2.32
CA VAL A 79 -3.51 -2.82 -1.17
C VAL A 79 -3.52 -1.43 -0.54
N ILE A 80 -4.69 -0.88 -0.28
CA ILE A 80 -4.83 0.41 0.42
C ILE A 80 -5.41 0.16 1.82
N ILE A 81 -4.79 0.74 2.84
CA ILE A 81 -5.28 0.71 4.22
C ILE A 81 -5.55 2.15 4.64
N GLY A 82 -6.80 2.45 4.98
CA GLY A 82 -7.21 3.79 5.41
C GLY A 82 -8.70 3.87 5.73
N HIS A 83 -9.12 5.00 6.29
CA HIS A 83 -10.53 5.34 6.47
C HIS A 83 -11.14 5.80 5.14
N GLY A 84 -12.44 5.58 4.95
CA GLY A 84 -13.11 5.97 3.71
C GLY A 84 -14.45 5.29 3.59
N ASP A 85 -15.39 5.98 2.95
CA ASP A 85 -16.71 5.43 2.65
C ASP A 85 -16.62 4.40 1.51
N ILE A 86 -17.76 3.80 1.17
CA ILE A 86 -17.84 2.79 0.12
C ILE A 86 -17.49 3.41 -1.25
N GLU A 87 -17.85 4.66 -1.49
CA GLU A 87 -17.62 5.32 -2.77
C GLU A 87 -16.12 5.52 -3.04
N SER A 88 -15.39 6.03 -2.05
CA SER A 88 -13.93 6.15 -2.08
C SER A 88 -13.24 4.82 -2.38
N ARG A 89 -13.67 3.75 -1.70
CA ARG A 89 -13.12 2.40 -1.89
C ARG A 89 -13.41 1.88 -3.30
N VAL A 90 -14.63 2.04 -3.81
CA VAL A 90 -14.98 1.63 -5.17
C VAL A 90 -14.18 2.41 -6.22
N ARG A 91 -13.96 3.71 -6.01
CA ARG A 91 -13.12 4.52 -6.90
C ARG A 91 -11.68 4.02 -6.94
N ALA A 92 -11.10 3.66 -5.80
CA ALA A 92 -9.75 3.11 -5.71
C ALA A 92 -9.64 1.72 -6.37
N LEU A 93 -10.62 0.83 -6.15
CA LEU A 93 -10.68 -0.48 -6.82
C LEU A 93 -10.78 -0.33 -8.35
N ASN A 94 -11.64 0.57 -8.82
CA ASN A 94 -11.77 0.88 -10.26
C ASN A 94 -10.51 1.49 -10.86
N ALA A 95 -9.65 2.11 -10.04
CA ALA A 95 -8.36 2.64 -10.46
C ALA A 95 -7.26 1.57 -10.54
N GLY A 96 -7.50 0.36 -10.05
CA GLY A 96 -6.56 -0.77 -10.13
C GLY A 96 -6.03 -1.26 -8.79
N ALA A 97 -6.57 -0.80 -7.65
CA ALA A 97 -6.27 -1.42 -6.37
C ALA A 97 -6.91 -2.82 -6.28
N ASP A 98 -6.20 -3.78 -5.71
CA ASP A 98 -6.69 -5.15 -5.50
C ASP A 98 -7.54 -5.26 -4.23
N ALA A 99 -7.24 -4.45 -3.21
CA ALA A 99 -8.00 -4.43 -1.97
C ALA A 99 -7.96 -3.06 -1.27
N CYS A 100 -9.05 -2.74 -0.59
CA CYS A 100 -9.12 -1.60 0.33
C CYS A 100 -9.57 -2.08 1.71
N LEU A 101 -8.68 -2.04 2.70
CA LEU A 101 -8.92 -2.48 4.06
C LEU A 101 -9.22 -1.27 4.95
N ALA A 102 -9.97 -1.48 6.03
CA ALA A 102 -10.13 -0.44 7.04
C ALA A 102 -8.82 -0.31 7.81
N ALA A 103 -8.43 0.92 8.18
CA ALA A 103 -7.44 1.09 9.23
C ALA A 103 -8.05 0.52 10.52
N ASP A 104 -7.39 -0.46 11.14
CA ASP A 104 -7.88 -1.07 12.37
C ASP A 104 -8.16 0.02 13.42
N ALA A 105 -9.37 -0.01 14.00
CA ALA A 105 -9.77 0.90 15.07
C ALA A 105 -9.10 0.56 16.43
N SER A 106 -8.06 -0.26 16.42
CA SER A 106 -7.49 -0.90 17.62
C SER A 106 -6.05 -0.47 17.86
N THR A 107 -5.82 0.79 18.23
CA THR A 107 -5.00 1.20 19.40
C THR A 107 -5.07 2.70 19.62
#